data_AF-A0A2S3R1E3-F1
#
_entry.id   AF-A0A2S3R1E3-F1
#
_cell.length_a   1.000
_cell.length_b   1.000
_cell.length_c   1.000
_cell.angle_alpha   90.00
_cell.angle_beta   90.00
_cell.angle_gamma   90.00
#
_symmetry.space_group_name_H-M   'P 1'
#
loop_
_entity.id
_entity.type
_entity.pdbx_description
1 polymer ?
#
loop_
_entity_poly.entity_id
_entity_poly.type
_entity_poly.pdbx_seq_one_letter_code
_entity_poly.pdbx_strand_id
1 'polypeptide(L)'
;MITNIIPITVQAPLYNQEHIGEILSRIKQLHPTLKPEAAKLYLCDLLNIADLDEITGDFLNYYELEPAVSSAELHKLANRILSYNDHDMDKSIFAARNILNTIPKTVDDLIDYVTKDRLKDFITSMSVNLLPTDPDALHNVKSLDVLIESLKEVPQVIIDLSCNAEMDKFQSGPIEQHPGLTHRQQMLYATANYYLNHLVGFKCNSMWLAAFIGNDQFGCHQGWIHGDGTLCDGRHFGFRSLNDVPKLVASSQKYIQENLDENPNEETCMIYLDAMLSAMEILTSKELQRGHTDVDDYITVKALLDAYSDRLSPAQLLRWETIQLLLHDVNGVTKTQFHLMQEMVENNQHEQPQKQYLIYFDAWNFLYADFTYIKSDELPSLFLKSQHDPEALRKTAKILLDALDMNLDKAVIDLFIGFFTGYLWKLVNDSEDQFLYDAILDICKDSKSIVDNKNVVIGMAELGHKASMQYALENTPKERVDVCQYWKKRIQLVEDLKLARISDPNKLPVTIGFFDLVTRMEHVLDYTTSSGGLVREITKSEFLDLRAKIIEAFQVGVMPEFKLKFGDGVEFGDVSDACREVTFSLYPQGTPMEMPITITDRKKWCSTILKQMDNSATGGY
;
A
#
# COMPACT_ATOMS: atom_id res chain seq x y z
N MET A 1 0.13 -4.47 0.21
CA MET A 1 -0.29 -3.93 1.53
C MET A 1 -1.12 -2.67 1.26
N ILE A 2 -2.07 -2.33 2.12
CA ILE A 2 -3.24 -1.48 1.79
C ILE A 2 -2.85 -0.06 1.34
N THR A 3 -3.32 0.33 0.15
CA THR A 3 -3.08 1.62 -0.51
C THR A 3 -3.92 2.78 0.05
N ASN A 4 -4.83 2.48 0.97
CA ASN A 4 -5.75 3.43 1.62
C ASN A 4 -5.33 3.82 3.06
N ILE A 5 -4.18 3.34 3.51
CA ILE A 5 -3.55 3.82 4.73
C ILE A 5 -3.02 5.24 4.48
N ILE A 6 -3.23 6.14 5.46
CA ILE A 6 -2.62 7.47 5.47
C ILE A 6 -1.10 7.29 5.37
N PRO A 7 -0.43 7.83 4.33
CA PRO A 7 1.02 7.64 4.19
C PRO A 7 1.78 8.06 5.45
N ILE A 8 2.76 7.27 5.87
CA ILE A 8 3.66 7.60 6.99
C ILE A 8 4.37 8.95 6.81
N THR A 9 4.55 9.38 5.57
CA THR A 9 5.11 10.71 5.25
C THR A 9 4.14 11.86 5.48
N VAL A 10 2.85 11.58 5.64
CA VAL A 10 1.78 12.55 5.94
C VAL A 10 1.46 12.53 7.43
N GLN A 11 1.29 11.35 8.02
CA GLN A 11 1.05 11.20 9.45
C GLN A 11 1.85 10.01 9.97
N ALA A 12 2.60 10.24 11.04
CA ALA A 12 3.30 9.17 11.73
C ALA A 12 2.30 8.20 12.40
N PRO A 13 2.57 6.88 12.38
CA PRO A 13 1.80 5.93 13.17
C PRO A 13 1.90 6.22 14.66
N LEU A 14 0.89 5.79 15.42
CA LEU A 14 1.03 5.72 16.87
C LEU A 14 1.79 4.45 17.24
N TYR A 15 2.67 4.57 18.23
CA TYR A 15 3.49 3.49 18.77
C TYR A 15 3.32 3.45 20.29
N ASN A 16 3.41 2.24 20.85
CA ASN A 16 3.57 2.09 22.29
C ASN A 16 5.04 2.38 22.69
N GLN A 17 5.30 2.50 23.99
CA GLN A 17 6.64 2.79 24.53
C GLN A 17 7.69 1.74 24.18
N GLU A 18 7.29 0.47 24.10
CA GLU A 18 8.19 -0.64 23.75
C GLU A 18 8.73 -0.48 22.33
N HIS A 19 7.84 -0.28 21.35
CA HIS A 19 8.23 -0.09 19.95
C HIS A 19 9.02 1.19 19.73
N ILE A 20 8.70 2.28 20.43
CA ILE A 20 9.55 3.50 20.42
C ILE A 20 10.96 3.15 20.91
N GLY A 21 11.08 2.36 21.98
CA GLY A 21 12.35 1.85 22.49
C GLY A 21 13.14 1.04 21.46
N GLU A 22 12.48 0.16 20.71
CA GLU A 22 13.08 -0.63 19.63
C GLU A 22 13.55 0.24 18.45
N ILE A 23 12.76 1.25 18.04
CA ILE A 23 13.14 2.22 17.00
C ILE A 23 14.39 2.99 17.44
N LEU A 24 14.40 3.51 18.67
CA LEU A 24 15.55 4.23 19.23
C LEU A 24 16.79 3.34 19.38
N SER A 25 16.61 2.04 19.66
CA SER A 25 17.70 1.06 19.67
C SER A 25 18.33 0.92 18.29
N ARG A 26 17.52 0.81 17.24
CA ARG A 26 18.00 0.74 15.84
C ARG A 26 18.71 2.02 15.40
N ILE A 27 18.22 3.20 15.81
CA ILE A 27 18.93 4.47 15.57
C ILE A 27 20.33 4.44 16.20
N LYS A 28 20.46 3.97 17.45
CA LYS A 28 21.76 3.84 18.12
C LYS A 28 22.68 2.81 17.46
N GLN A 29 22.15 1.75 16.88
CA GLN A 29 22.96 0.77 16.14
C GLN A 29 23.59 1.38 14.89
N LEU A 30 22.83 2.19 14.13
CA LEU A 30 23.35 2.89 12.94
C LEU A 30 24.24 4.09 13.29
N HIS A 31 23.90 4.78 14.38
CA HIS A 31 24.56 6.01 14.81
C HIS A 31 25.01 5.92 16.28
N PRO A 32 26.03 5.10 16.59
CA PRO A 32 26.43 4.78 17.97
C PRO A 32 26.96 5.98 18.76
N THR A 33 27.35 7.06 18.06
CA THR A 33 27.85 8.29 18.67
C THR A 33 26.72 9.27 19.06
N LEU A 34 25.48 9.03 18.63
CA LEU A 34 24.35 9.88 19.01
C LEU A 34 23.99 9.69 20.49
N LYS A 35 23.90 10.81 21.20
CA LYS A 35 23.36 10.83 22.57
C LYS A 35 21.87 10.48 22.53
N PRO A 36 21.29 9.95 23.64
CA PRO A 36 19.88 9.57 23.69
C PRO A 36 18.92 10.67 23.22
N GLU A 37 19.19 11.93 23.57
CA GLU A 37 18.33 13.07 23.22
C GLU A 37 18.42 13.41 21.74
N ALA A 38 19.59 13.23 21.12
CA ALA A 38 19.77 13.39 19.69
C ALA A 38 19.11 12.24 18.90
N ALA A 39 19.06 11.02 19.45
CA ALA A 39 18.34 9.91 18.84
C ALA A 39 16.81 10.13 18.85
N LYS A 40 16.28 10.78 19.89
CA LYS A 40 14.87 11.21 19.91
C LYS A 40 14.59 12.27 18.85
N LEU A 41 15.45 13.29 18.77
CA LEU A 41 15.34 14.34 17.74
C LEU A 41 15.42 13.74 16.32
N TYR A 42 16.33 12.79 16.10
CA TYR A 42 16.40 12.05 14.83
C TYR A 42 15.07 11.42 14.46
N LEU A 43 14.42 10.73 15.41
CA LEU A 43 13.12 10.09 15.16
C LEU A 43 12.03 11.14 14.90
N CYS A 44 12.03 12.25 15.63
CA CYS A 44 11.13 13.38 15.39
C CYS A 44 11.30 13.94 13.98
N ASP A 45 12.54 14.15 13.52
CA ASP A 45 12.84 14.67 12.18
C ASP A 45 12.40 13.66 11.10
N LEU A 46 12.72 12.38 11.27
CA LEU A 46 12.33 11.30 10.36
C LEU A 46 10.81 11.25 10.14
N LEU A 47 10.05 11.33 11.23
CA LEU A 47 8.59 11.28 11.21
C LEU A 47 7.94 12.65 10.98
N ASN A 48 8.71 13.73 11.00
CA ASN A 48 8.26 15.12 10.91
C ASN A 48 7.19 15.46 11.97
N ILE A 49 7.54 15.21 13.24
CA ILE A 49 6.74 15.50 14.44
C ILE A 49 7.55 16.39 15.39
N ALA A 50 6.90 17.15 16.27
CA ALA A 50 7.63 18.01 17.20
C ALA A 50 8.13 17.22 18.42
N ASP A 51 7.34 16.26 18.89
CA ASP A 51 7.66 15.45 20.08
C ASP A 51 7.17 14.00 19.95
N LEU A 52 7.85 13.06 20.62
CA LEU A 52 7.47 11.64 20.65
C LEU A 52 6.14 11.41 21.38
N ASP A 53 5.72 12.32 22.25
CA ASP A 53 4.41 12.29 22.90
C ASP A 53 3.27 12.39 21.87
N GLU A 54 3.50 12.97 20.69
CA GLU A 54 2.49 13.03 19.61
C GLU A 54 2.17 11.66 19.00
N ILE A 55 3.14 10.74 19.05
CA ILE A 55 3.02 9.39 18.51
C ILE A 55 2.87 8.32 19.58
N THR A 56 2.97 8.69 20.86
CA THR A 56 2.84 7.74 21.97
C THR A 56 1.37 7.49 22.29
N GLY A 57 0.93 6.23 22.26
CA GLY A 57 -0.41 5.87 22.73
C GLY A 57 -0.61 4.38 22.97
N ASP A 58 -1.45 4.04 23.94
CA ASP A 58 -1.83 2.66 24.32
C ASP A 58 -3.15 2.22 23.67
N PHE A 59 -3.56 2.88 22.58
CA PHE A 59 -4.77 2.50 21.85
C PHE A 59 -4.52 1.22 21.07
N LEU A 60 -5.55 0.37 20.95
CA LEU A 60 -5.59 -0.75 20.02
C LEU A 60 -5.57 -0.19 18.60
N ASN A 61 -4.39 0.23 18.16
CA ASN A 61 -4.10 0.42 16.77
C ASN A 61 -3.44 -0.86 16.33
N TYR A 62 -3.92 -1.41 15.23
CA TYR A 62 -3.19 -2.42 14.49
C TYR A 62 -1.89 -1.75 14.05
N TYR A 63 -0.88 -1.80 14.93
CA TYR A 63 0.32 -0.98 14.83
C TYR A 63 0.95 -1.22 13.47
N GLU A 64 1.23 -0.15 12.73
CA GLU A 64 2.09 -0.21 11.55
C GLU A 64 3.54 -0.38 12.02
N LEU A 65 3.84 -1.54 12.59
CA LEU A 65 5.20 -1.93 12.98
C LEU A 65 6.11 -2.08 11.76
N GLU A 66 5.49 -2.35 10.61
CA GLU A 66 6.13 -2.55 9.33
C GLU A 66 5.35 -1.74 8.27
N PRO A 67 5.48 -0.40 8.26
CA PRO A 67 4.70 0.44 7.36
C PRO A 67 5.09 0.16 5.91
N ALA A 68 4.10 -0.09 5.05
CA ALA A 68 4.36 -0.17 3.62
C ALA A 68 4.59 1.21 3.04
N VAL A 69 5.68 1.37 2.30
CA VAL A 69 6.09 2.61 1.65
C VAL A 69 6.36 2.37 0.18
N SER A 70 5.96 3.32 -0.66
CA SER A 70 6.47 3.39 -2.03
C SER A 70 7.88 3.96 -2.04
N SER A 71 8.58 3.81 -3.16
CA SER A 71 9.91 4.38 -3.35
C SER A 71 9.93 5.89 -3.09
N ALA A 72 8.93 6.62 -3.60
CA ALA A 72 8.80 8.06 -3.37
C ALA A 72 8.60 8.41 -1.89
N GLU A 73 7.84 7.61 -1.15
CA GLU A 73 7.63 7.81 0.29
C GLU A 73 8.91 7.52 1.08
N LEU A 74 9.63 6.45 0.74
CA LEU A 74 10.89 6.09 1.39
C LEU A 74 11.97 7.14 1.13
N HIS A 75 12.10 7.64 -0.09
CA HIS A 75 13.00 8.75 -0.42
C HIS A 75 12.64 10.03 0.34
N LYS A 76 11.35 10.32 0.52
CA LYS A 76 10.90 11.46 1.31
C LYS A 76 11.27 11.32 2.79
N LEU A 77 11.16 10.11 3.36
CA LEU A 77 11.64 9.82 4.72
C LEU A 77 13.15 9.97 4.82
N ALA A 78 13.89 9.37 3.88
CA ALA A 78 15.35 9.44 3.80
C ALA A 78 15.84 10.90 3.72
N ASN A 79 15.19 11.73 2.91
CA ASN A 79 15.57 13.13 2.77
C ASN A 79 15.45 13.93 4.08
N ARG A 80 14.51 13.58 4.97
CA ARG A 80 14.36 14.25 6.28
C ARG A 80 15.55 14.03 7.21
N ILE A 81 16.25 12.91 7.03
CA ILE A 81 17.40 12.51 7.86
C ILE A 81 18.72 12.59 7.10
N LEU A 82 18.74 13.25 5.94
CA LEU A 82 19.90 13.29 5.03
C LEU A 82 21.15 13.88 5.71
N SER A 83 20.96 14.92 6.52
CA SER A 83 22.02 15.58 7.27
C SER A 83 22.68 14.69 8.32
N TYR A 84 21.96 13.68 8.86
CA TYR A 84 22.49 12.72 9.82
C TYR A 84 23.30 11.59 9.17
N ASN A 85 23.25 11.47 7.84
CA ASN A 85 23.82 10.37 7.06
C ASN A 85 24.84 10.87 6.04
N ASP A 86 25.66 11.86 6.42
CA ASP A 86 26.72 12.46 5.59
C ASP A 86 26.22 13.10 4.28
N HIS A 87 24.94 13.47 4.20
CA HIS A 87 24.29 13.90 2.96
C HIS A 87 24.33 12.86 1.82
N ASP A 88 24.41 11.57 2.18
CA ASP A 88 24.33 10.45 1.25
C ASP A 88 22.90 9.87 1.25
N MET A 89 22.25 9.91 0.08
CA MET A 89 20.89 9.42 -0.07
C MET A 89 20.80 7.89 0.11
N ASP A 90 21.79 7.13 -0.38
CA ASP A 90 21.78 5.66 -0.27
C ASP A 90 21.87 5.22 1.20
N LYS A 91 22.70 5.91 1.99
CA LYS A 91 22.80 5.71 3.44
C LYS A 91 21.51 6.10 4.15
N SER A 92 20.90 7.22 3.75
CA SER A 92 19.64 7.70 4.33
C SER A 92 18.47 6.75 4.06
N ILE A 93 18.37 6.18 2.84
CA ILE A 93 17.37 5.17 2.50
C ILE A 93 17.58 3.91 3.33
N PHE A 94 18.83 3.43 3.40
CA PHE A 94 19.18 2.28 4.24
C PHE A 94 18.82 2.54 5.72
N ALA A 95 19.08 3.73 6.24
CA ALA A 95 18.74 4.09 7.61
C ALA A 95 17.22 4.14 7.82
N ALA A 96 16.48 4.86 6.96
CA ALA A 96 15.02 5.01 7.07
C ALA A 96 14.31 3.65 7.06
N ARG A 97 14.63 2.77 6.09
CA ARG A 97 13.98 1.45 5.97
C ARG A 97 14.26 0.54 7.17
N ASN A 98 15.47 0.60 7.74
CA ASN A 98 15.83 -0.20 8.90
C ASN A 98 15.25 0.36 10.21
N ILE A 99 15.32 1.67 10.42
CA ILE A 99 14.83 2.33 11.63
C ILE A 99 13.32 2.20 11.77
N LEU A 100 12.57 2.31 10.67
CA LEU A 100 11.12 2.16 10.68
C LEU A 100 10.66 0.74 10.32
N ASN A 101 11.58 -0.16 9.98
CA ASN A 101 11.31 -1.51 9.49
C ASN A 101 10.29 -1.53 8.33
N THR A 102 10.44 -0.61 7.37
CA THR A 102 9.46 -0.43 6.29
C THR A 102 9.44 -1.61 5.34
N ILE A 103 8.32 -1.83 4.67
CA ILE A 103 8.19 -2.84 3.60
C ILE A 103 7.75 -2.18 2.28
N PRO A 104 7.97 -2.80 1.11
CA PRO A 104 7.53 -2.23 -0.16
C PRO A 104 6.00 -2.30 -0.34
N LYS A 105 5.43 -1.32 -1.07
CA LYS A 105 4.01 -1.33 -1.47
C LYS A 105 3.76 -2.19 -2.71
N THR A 106 4.70 -2.17 -3.64
CA THR A 106 4.66 -2.88 -4.93
C THR A 106 5.99 -3.61 -5.16
N VAL A 107 6.04 -4.50 -6.15
CA VAL A 107 7.28 -5.20 -6.51
C VAL A 107 8.39 -4.22 -6.90
N ASP A 108 8.04 -3.15 -7.61
CA ASP A 108 9.03 -2.18 -8.10
C ASP A 108 9.73 -1.41 -6.97
N ASP A 109 9.05 -1.23 -5.83
CA ASP A 109 9.61 -0.59 -4.64
C ASP A 109 10.74 -1.42 -4.01
N LEU A 110 10.92 -2.69 -4.38
CA LEU A 110 12.05 -3.52 -3.94
C LEU A 110 13.41 -2.97 -4.38
N ILE A 111 13.46 -2.10 -5.39
CA ILE A 111 14.72 -1.48 -5.81
C ILE A 111 15.42 -0.77 -4.65
N ASP A 112 14.67 -0.13 -3.76
CA ASP A 112 15.18 0.60 -2.60
C ASP A 112 15.64 -0.30 -1.46
N TYR A 113 15.44 -1.61 -1.60
CA TYR A 113 15.90 -2.65 -0.67
C TYR A 113 17.26 -3.25 -1.10
N VAL A 114 17.72 -2.95 -2.31
CA VAL A 114 19.08 -3.23 -2.77
C VAL A 114 20.06 -2.24 -2.13
N THR A 115 21.29 -2.66 -1.85
CA THR A 115 22.36 -1.74 -1.44
C THR A 115 23.11 -1.20 -2.65
N LYS A 116 23.66 0.02 -2.56
CA LYS A 116 24.49 0.60 -3.63
C LYS A 116 25.59 -0.33 -4.11
N ASP A 117 26.28 -1.00 -3.18
CA ASP A 117 27.36 -1.94 -3.50
C ASP A 117 26.85 -3.17 -4.22
N ARG A 118 25.69 -3.73 -3.80
CA ARG A 118 25.11 -4.87 -4.49
C ARG A 118 24.62 -4.51 -5.88
N LEU A 119 24.00 -3.34 -6.05
CA LEU A 119 23.57 -2.88 -7.38
C LEU A 119 24.77 -2.76 -8.33
N LYS A 120 25.89 -2.21 -7.85
CA LYS A 120 27.13 -2.11 -8.63
C LYS A 120 27.73 -3.48 -8.96
N ASP A 121 27.78 -4.39 -8.01
CA ASP A 121 28.25 -5.77 -8.21
C ASP A 121 27.40 -6.50 -9.24
N PHE A 122 26.07 -6.39 -9.12
CA PHE A 122 25.12 -6.95 -10.06
C PHE A 122 25.31 -6.42 -11.48
N ILE A 123 25.39 -5.09 -11.64
CA ILE A 123 25.64 -4.47 -12.96
C ILE A 123 26.95 -4.98 -13.56
N THR A 124 28.00 -5.05 -12.76
CA THR A 124 29.32 -5.53 -13.22
C THR A 124 29.25 -7.00 -13.65
N SER A 125 28.63 -7.85 -12.83
CA SER A 125 28.50 -9.29 -13.10
C SER A 125 27.70 -9.55 -14.38
N MET A 126 26.56 -8.89 -14.53
CA MET A 126 25.68 -9.08 -15.68
C MET A 126 26.22 -8.46 -16.97
N SER A 127 27.04 -7.40 -16.88
CA SER A 127 27.69 -6.79 -18.04
C SER A 127 28.71 -7.71 -18.72
N VAL A 128 29.20 -8.76 -18.04
CA VAL A 128 30.07 -9.78 -18.64
C VAL A 128 29.38 -10.48 -19.82
N ASN A 129 28.05 -10.62 -19.78
CA ASN A 129 27.26 -11.23 -20.85
C ASN A 129 27.28 -10.44 -22.16
N LEU A 130 27.64 -9.15 -22.10
CA LEU A 130 27.70 -8.25 -23.25
C LEU A 130 29.08 -8.23 -23.92
N LEU A 131 30.13 -8.72 -23.26
CA LEU A 131 31.50 -8.70 -23.81
C LEU A 131 31.66 -9.33 -25.21
N PRO A 132 30.92 -10.39 -25.60
CA PRO A 132 31.02 -10.94 -26.94
C PRO A 132 30.57 -9.97 -28.06
N THR A 133 29.68 -9.03 -27.74
CA THR A 133 29.09 -8.07 -28.70
C THR A 133 29.58 -6.63 -28.49
N ASP A 134 29.93 -6.27 -27.25
CA ASP A 134 30.53 -5.00 -26.85
C ASP A 134 31.72 -5.24 -25.91
N PRO A 135 32.96 -5.25 -26.43
CA PRO A 135 34.17 -5.43 -25.63
C PRO A 135 34.37 -4.38 -24.52
N ASP A 136 33.76 -3.20 -24.65
CA ASP A 136 33.86 -2.10 -23.69
C ASP A 136 32.67 -2.05 -22.70
N ALA A 137 31.76 -3.05 -22.74
CA ALA A 137 30.54 -3.07 -21.94
C ALA A 137 30.78 -2.87 -20.42
N LEU A 138 31.85 -3.47 -19.87
CA LEU A 138 32.23 -3.32 -18.46
C LEU A 138 32.57 -1.88 -18.06
N HIS A 139 32.94 -1.03 -19.02
CA HIS A 139 33.22 0.39 -18.80
C HIS A 139 32.03 1.29 -19.16
N ASN A 140 31.21 0.87 -20.13
CA ASN A 140 30.11 1.65 -20.69
C ASN A 140 28.80 1.50 -19.90
N VAL A 141 28.53 0.33 -19.34
CA VAL A 141 27.29 0.06 -18.60
C VAL A 141 27.43 0.52 -17.14
N LYS A 142 26.92 1.72 -16.85
CA LYS A 142 27.06 2.38 -15.53
C LYS A 142 25.76 2.48 -14.72
N SER A 143 24.62 2.09 -15.28
CA SER A 143 23.33 2.11 -14.60
C SER A 143 22.53 0.85 -14.92
N LEU A 144 21.55 0.59 -14.06
CA LEU A 144 20.64 -0.56 -14.23
C LEU A 144 19.82 -0.43 -15.51
N ASP A 145 19.30 0.77 -15.82
CA ASP A 145 18.50 0.99 -17.04
C ASP A 145 19.30 0.68 -18.32
N VAL A 146 20.57 1.11 -18.37
CA VAL A 146 21.46 0.84 -19.50
C VAL A 146 21.74 -0.67 -19.60
N LEU A 147 21.93 -1.35 -18.47
CA LEU A 147 22.11 -2.80 -18.45
C LEU A 147 20.86 -3.51 -18.98
N ILE A 148 19.68 -3.18 -18.47
CA ILE A 148 18.40 -3.79 -18.88
C ILE A 148 18.21 -3.64 -20.38
N GLU A 149 18.41 -2.44 -20.92
CA GLU A 149 18.27 -2.20 -22.36
C GLU A 149 19.28 -3.01 -23.19
N SER A 150 20.53 -3.06 -22.73
CA SER A 150 21.61 -3.77 -23.44
C SER A 150 21.40 -5.29 -23.45
N LEU A 151 20.82 -5.85 -22.39
CA LEU A 151 20.59 -7.29 -22.28
C LEU A 151 19.40 -7.79 -23.11
N LYS A 152 18.53 -6.91 -23.65
CA LYS A 152 17.38 -7.33 -24.48
C LYS A 152 17.79 -8.14 -25.72
N GLU A 153 18.94 -7.84 -26.30
CA GLU A 153 19.47 -8.53 -27.49
C GLU A 153 20.29 -9.78 -27.15
N VAL A 154 20.54 -10.04 -25.85
CA VAL A 154 21.28 -11.21 -25.41
C VAL A 154 20.37 -12.44 -25.43
N PRO A 155 20.81 -13.58 -26.00
CA PRO A 155 20.03 -14.82 -25.98
C PRO A 155 19.60 -15.22 -24.55
N GLN A 156 18.31 -15.55 -24.39
CA GLN A 156 17.73 -15.88 -23.08
C GLN A 156 18.50 -16.96 -22.32
N VAL A 157 19.02 -17.99 -23.00
CA VAL A 157 19.81 -19.05 -22.36
C VAL A 157 21.07 -18.52 -21.65
N ILE A 158 21.67 -17.44 -22.14
CA ILE A 158 22.83 -16.80 -21.50
C ILE A 158 22.37 -16.06 -20.25
N ILE A 159 21.24 -15.33 -20.34
CA ILE A 159 20.64 -14.65 -19.19
C ILE A 159 20.30 -15.68 -18.10
N ASP A 160 19.67 -16.79 -18.46
CA ASP A 160 19.27 -17.83 -17.51
C ASP A 160 20.48 -18.47 -16.82
N LEU A 161 21.54 -18.80 -17.56
CA LEU A 161 22.77 -19.35 -16.97
C LEU A 161 23.44 -18.38 -15.99
N SER A 162 23.54 -17.10 -16.39
CA SER A 162 24.20 -16.08 -15.56
C SER A 162 23.38 -15.71 -14.33
N CYS A 163 22.06 -15.57 -14.46
CA CYS A 163 21.18 -15.32 -13.32
C CYS A 163 21.11 -16.51 -12.36
N ASN A 164 21.13 -17.76 -12.85
CA ASN A 164 21.25 -18.93 -11.97
C ASN A 164 22.56 -18.92 -11.19
N ALA A 165 23.70 -18.63 -11.84
CA ALA A 165 24.98 -18.53 -11.15
C ALA A 165 25.01 -17.40 -10.11
N GLU A 166 24.39 -16.25 -10.41
CA GLU A 166 24.20 -15.16 -9.44
C GLU A 166 23.32 -15.59 -8.25
N MET A 167 22.23 -16.32 -8.51
CA MET A 167 21.35 -16.82 -7.45
C MET A 167 22.05 -17.87 -6.58
N ASP A 168 22.79 -18.82 -7.16
CA ASP A 168 23.54 -19.83 -6.41
C ASP A 168 24.58 -19.18 -5.50
N LYS A 169 25.31 -18.20 -6.03
CA LYS A 169 26.27 -17.40 -5.25
C LYS A 169 25.57 -16.67 -4.12
N PHE A 170 24.42 -16.05 -4.40
CA PHE A 170 23.65 -15.29 -3.43
C PHE A 170 23.06 -16.17 -2.31
N GLN A 171 22.44 -17.29 -2.67
CA GLN A 171 21.76 -18.21 -1.74
C GLN A 171 22.74 -19.08 -0.93
N SER A 172 24.02 -19.14 -1.31
CA SER A 172 25.04 -19.89 -0.56
C SER A 172 25.33 -19.34 0.85
N GLY A 173 24.92 -18.10 1.14
CA GLY A 173 25.07 -17.45 2.44
C GLY A 173 23.83 -17.54 3.33
N PRO A 174 23.97 -17.61 4.67
CA PRO A 174 22.84 -17.57 5.59
C PRO A 174 22.23 -16.16 5.66
N ILE A 175 20.92 -16.07 5.88
CA ILE A 175 20.15 -14.81 5.82
C ILE A 175 20.63 -13.75 6.83
N GLU A 176 21.20 -14.18 7.95
CA GLU A 176 21.72 -13.32 9.01
C GLU A 176 22.96 -12.52 8.56
N GLN A 177 23.60 -12.93 7.46
CA GLN A 177 24.71 -12.20 6.85
C GLN A 177 24.25 -11.14 5.85
N HIS A 178 22.95 -11.11 5.49
CA HIS A 178 22.42 -10.10 4.59
C HIS A 178 22.39 -8.71 5.26
N PRO A 179 22.62 -7.63 4.50
CA PRO A 179 22.46 -6.26 5.00
C PRO A 179 21.05 -5.98 5.53
N GLY A 180 20.96 -5.66 6.82
CA GLY A 180 19.71 -5.30 7.50
C GLY A 180 19.86 -5.44 9.01
N LEU A 181 19.13 -4.62 9.76
CA LEU A 181 19.12 -4.65 11.23
C LEU A 181 18.04 -5.58 11.81
N THR A 182 17.04 -5.92 11.01
CA THR A 182 15.95 -6.82 11.39
C THR A 182 15.90 -7.98 10.42
N HIS A 183 15.37 -9.12 10.87
CA HIS A 183 15.12 -10.27 10.00
C HIS A 183 14.26 -9.89 8.77
N ARG A 184 13.28 -8.99 8.94
CA ARG A 184 12.47 -8.47 7.83
C ARG A 184 13.33 -7.76 6.79
N GLN A 185 14.23 -6.87 7.20
CA GLN A 185 15.08 -6.13 6.25
C GLN A 185 16.11 -7.04 5.57
N GLN A 186 16.64 -8.05 6.28
CA GLN A 186 17.52 -9.08 5.71
C GLN A 186 16.82 -9.92 4.64
N MET A 187 15.56 -10.30 4.90
CA MET A 187 14.73 -10.99 3.94
C MET A 187 14.37 -10.11 2.74
N LEU A 188 13.99 -8.83 2.95
CA LEU A 188 13.67 -7.93 1.84
C LEU A 188 14.90 -7.64 0.97
N TYR A 189 16.10 -7.58 1.55
CA TYR A 189 17.33 -7.54 0.76
C TYR A 189 17.50 -8.81 -0.11
N ALA A 190 17.18 -9.99 0.43
CA ALA A 190 17.17 -11.22 -0.36
C ALA A 190 16.14 -11.17 -1.50
N THR A 191 14.91 -10.78 -1.19
CA THR A 191 13.84 -10.64 -2.20
C THR A 191 14.19 -9.60 -3.27
N ALA A 192 14.87 -8.51 -2.90
CA ALA A 192 15.32 -7.50 -3.85
C ALA A 192 16.32 -8.07 -4.89
N ASN A 193 17.08 -9.12 -4.57
CA ASN A 193 17.93 -9.82 -5.54
C ASN A 193 17.10 -10.63 -6.55
N TYR A 194 15.96 -11.20 -6.13
CA TYR A 194 15.02 -11.81 -7.08
C TYR A 194 14.50 -10.76 -8.06
N TYR A 195 14.18 -9.57 -7.55
CA TYR A 195 13.71 -8.45 -8.35
C TYR A 195 14.77 -7.94 -9.36
N LEU A 196 16.05 -7.81 -8.97
CA LEU A 196 17.11 -7.45 -9.92
C LEU A 196 17.21 -8.43 -11.10
N ASN A 197 17.14 -9.73 -10.83
CA ASN A 197 17.14 -10.75 -11.87
C ASN A 197 15.87 -10.70 -12.74
N HIS A 198 14.71 -10.45 -12.14
CA HIS A 198 13.48 -10.22 -12.88
C HIS A 198 13.63 -9.05 -13.88
N LEU A 199 14.22 -7.93 -13.47
CA LEU A 199 14.40 -6.75 -14.30
C LEU A 199 15.25 -7.00 -15.56
N VAL A 200 16.25 -7.90 -15.48
CA VAL A 200 17.09 -8.26 -16.62
C VAL A 200 16.51 -9.41 -17.47
N GLY A 201 15.27 -9.81 -17.21
CA GLY A 201 14.53 -10.78 -18.01
C GLY A 201 14.56 -12.22 -17.50
N PHE A 202 15.05 -12.49 -16.28
CA PHE A 202 15.06 -13.85 -15.75
C PHE A 202 13.67 -14.27 -15.23
N LYS A 203 12.99 -15.12 -16.01
CA LYS A 203 11.59 -15.50 -15.78
C LYS A 203 11.36 -16.45 -14.61
N CYS A 204 12.35 -17.28 -14.25
CA CYS A 204 12.29 -18.07 -13.03
C CYS A 204 12.04 -17.18 -11.79
N ASN A 205 12.83 -16.11 -11.61
CA ASN A 205 12.64 -15.21 -10.48
C ASN A 205 11.36 -14.38 -10.56
N SER A 206 10.83 -14.15 -11.78
CA SER A 206 9.50 -13.56 -11.96
C SER A 206 8.41 -14.46 -11.37
N MET A 207 8.49 -15.77 -11.62
CA MET A 207 7.58 -16.76 -11.05
C MET A 207 7.75 -16.93 -9.53
N TRP A 208 8.98 -16.93 -9.02
CA TRP A 208 9.22 -16.92 -7.58
C TRP A 208 8.59 -15.67 -6.94
N LEU A 209 8.77 -14.47 -7.50
CA LEU A 209 8.10 -13.27 -6.98
C LEU A 209 6.57 -13.45 -6.98
N ALA A 210 5.99 -13.91 -8.09
CA ALA A 210 4.53 -14.11 -8.22
C ALA A 210 3.97 -15.09 -7.19
N ALA A 211 4.67 -16.21 -6.96
CA ALA A 211 4.23 -17.26 -6.04
C ALA A 211 4.08 -16.77 -4.60
N PHE A 212 4.77 -15.68 -4.24
CA PHE A 212 5.11 -15.40 -2.86
C PHE A 212 4.72 -14.02 -2.34
N ILE A 213 4.17 -13.17 -3.21
CA ILE A 213 3.63 -11.85 -2.87
C ILE A 213 2.09 -11.81 -2.93
N GLY A 214 1.44 -12.95 -3.19
CA GLY A 214 -0.01 -13.11 -3.20
C GLY A 214 -0.61 -13.28 -1.80
N ASN A 215 -1.92 -13.10 -1.66
CA ASN A 215 -2.63 -13.25 -0.37
C ASN A 215 -2.49 -14.65 0.22
N ASP A 216 -2.40 -15.68 -0.63
CA ASP A 216 -2.36 -17.09 -0.21
C ASP A 216 -1.09 -17.43 0.58
N GLN A 217 0.03 -16.78 0.25
CA GLN A 217 1.32 -16.97 0.92
C GLN A 217 1.64 -15.87 1.95
N PHE A 218 0.74 -14.89 2.12
CA PHE A 218 0.94 -13.76 3.01
C PHE A 218 0.08 -13.86 4.28
N GLY A 219 0.75 -14.08 5.42
CA GLY A 219 0.11 -14.26 6.72
C GLY A 219 -0.34 -15.71 6.97
N CYS A 220 -0.97 -15.96 8.13
CA CYS A 220 -1.53 -17.27 8.47
C CYS A 220 -3.01 -17.34 8.13
N HIS A 221 -3.68 -18.39 8.61
CA HIS A 221 -5.13 -18.57 8.50
C HIS A 221 -5.96 -17.42 9.10
N GLN A 222 -5.45 -16.69 10.11
CA GLN A 222 -6.08 -15.51 10.68
C GLN A 222 -5.77 -14.21 9.93
N GLY A 223 -4.92 -14.28 8.89
CA GLY A 223 -4.42 -13.13 8.14
C GLY A 223 -3.00 -12.73 8.54
N TRP A 224 -2.56 -11.56 8.07
CA TRP A 224 -1.24 -11.01 8.36
C TRP A 224 -1.20 -10.28 9.71
N ILE A 225 -2.37 -9.93 10.23
CA ILE A 225 -2.57 -9.39 11.57
C ILE A 225 -3.70 -10.15 12.27
N HIS A 226 -3.44 -10.62 13.48
CA HIS A 226 -4.41 -11.37 14.27
C HIS A 226 -5.40 -10.43 14.96
N GLY A 227 -6.51 -10.98 15.46
CA GLY A 227 -7.58 -10.19 16.09
C GLY A 227 -7.16 -9.40 17.34
N ASP A 228 -6.05 -9.79 17.98
CA ASP A 228 -5.43 -9.10 19.12
C ASP A 228 -4.40 -8.02 18.72
N GLY A 229 -4.15 -7.86 17.43
CA GLY A 229 -3.19 -6.90 16.87
C GLY A 229 -1.77 -7.44 16.71
N THR A 230 -1.51 -8.70 17.08
CA THR A 230 -0.21 -9.33 16.84
C THR A 230 0.01 -9.56 15.35
N LEU A 231 1.22 -9.25 14.87
CA LEU A 231 1.61 -9.54 13.50
C LEU A 231 1.88 -11.04 13.35
N CYS A 232 1.38 -11.61 12.26
CA CYS A 232 1.70 -12.98 11.91
C CYS A 232 3.17 -13.11 11.47
N ASP A 233 3.83 -14.18 11.92
CA ASP A 233 5.20 -14.53 11.52
C ASP A 233 5.27 -15.24 10.14
N GLY A 234 4.16 -15.83 9.69
CA GLY A 234 4.03 -16.54 8.41
C GLY A 234 3.91 -15.61 7.20
N ARG A 235 4.87 -14.71 6.99
CA ARG A 235 4.86 -13.76 5.85
C ARG A 235 5.91 -14.17 4.83
N HIS A 236 5.48 -14.71 3.70
CA HIS A 236 6.41 -15.00 2.63
C HIS A 236 6.87 -13.70 1.94
N PHE A 237 8.18 -13.51 1.77
CA PHE A 237 8.88 -12.26 1.39
C PHE A 237 8.57 -11.00 2.19
N GLY A 238 7.60 -11.02 3.10
CA GLY A 238 7.32 -9.95 4.03
C GLY A 238 6.50 -8.79 3.48
N PHE A 239 6.01 -8.90 2.24
CA PHE A 239 5.05 -7.96 1.68
C PHE A 239 4.11 -8.68 0.70
N ARG A 240 3.04 -7.98 0.29
CA ARG A 240 2.11 -8.44 -0.73
C ARG A 240 1.91 -7.38 -1.80
N SER A 241 1.75 -7.80 -3.06
CA SER A 241 1.39 -6.93 -4.19
C SER A 241 0.46 -7.65 -5.17
N LEU A 242 -0.85 -7.52 -4.97
CA LEU A 242 -1.84 -8.26 -5.77
C LEU A 242 -1.92 -7.78 -7.22
N ASN A 243 -1.52 -6.55 -7.51
CA ASN A 243 -1.50 -6.04 -8.88
C ASN A 243 -0.34 -6.57 -9.72
N ASP A 244 0.74 -7.01 -9.08
CA ASP A 244 1.94 -7.47 -9.77
C ASP A 244 1.91 -8.98 -10.01
N VAL A 245 1.20 -9.76 -9.18
CA VAL A 245 1.09 -11.23 -9.35
C VAL A 245 0.63 -11.62 -10.76
N PRO A 246 -0.50 -11.12 -11.30
CA PRO A 246 -0.93 -11.51 -12.65
C PRO A 246 0.06 -11.13 -13.75
N LYS A 247 0.66 -9.93 -13.66
CA LYS A 247 1.64 -9.43 -14.62
C LYS A 247 2.90 -10.29 -14.64
N LEU A 248 3.39 -10.68 -13.46
CA LEU A 248 4.57 -11.54 -13.33
C LEU A 248 4.32 -12.92 -13.94
N VAL A 249 3.14 -13.52 -13.69
CA VAL A 249 2.75 -14.81 -14.29
C VAL A 249 2.60 -14.68 -15.81
N ALA A 250 1.83 -13.71 -16.29
CA ALA A 250 1.60 -13.49 -17.72
C ALA A 250 2.91 -13.25 -18.48
N SER A 251 3.79 -12.40 -17.93
CA SER A 251 5.11 -12.13 -18.53
C SER A 251 6.07 -13.32 -18.53
N SER A 252 5.72 -14.41 -17.83
CA SER A 252 6.52 -15.64 -17.71
C SER A 252 5.96 -16.81 -18.53
N GLN A 253 4.93 -16.58 -19.36
CA GLN A 253 4.23 -17.61 -20.14
C GLN A 253 5.17 -18.61 -20.82
N LYS A 254 6.13 -18.12 -21.62
CA LYS A 254 7.06 -18.97 -22.36
C LYS A 254 7.92 -19.85 -21.44
N TYR A 255 8.42 -19.26 -20.36
CA TYR A 255 9.23 -19.98 -19.37
C TYR A 255 8.42 -21.05 -18.64
N ILE A 256 7.17 -20.74 -18.26
CA ILE A 256 6.26 -21.73 -17.65
C ILE A 256 6.06 -22.91 -18.60
N GLN A 257 5.83 -22.64 -19.89
CA GLN A 257 5.64 -23.68 -20.89
C GLN A 257 6.86 -24.59 -21.01
N GLU A 258 8.03 -24.00 -21.22
CA GLU A 258 9.29 -24.75 -21.31
C GLU A 258 9.58 -25.55 -20.02
N ASN A 259 9.37 -24.95 -18.84
CA ASN A 259 9.69 -25.60 -17.57
C ASN A 259 8.71 -26.73 -17.23
N LEU A 260 7.40 -26.51 -17.37
CA LEU A 260 6.40 -27.54 -17.10
C LEU A 260 6.47 -28.67 -18.13
N ASP A 261 6.78 -28.39 -19.40
CA ASP A 261 6.89 -29.43 -20.42
C ASP A 261 8.18 -30.28 -20.25
N GLU A 262 9.29 -29.67 -19.83
CA GLU A 262 10.63 -30.30 -19.86
C GLU A 262 11.19 -30.74 -18.49
N ASN A 263 10.77 -30.15 -17.37
CA ASN A 263 11.39 -30.38 -16.05
C ASN A 263 10.35 -30.71 -14.94
N PRO A 264 10.22 -31.98 -14.53
CA PRO A 264 9.16 -32.43 -13.63
C PRO A 264 9.55 -32.33 -12.15
N ASN A 265 10.18 -31.23 -11.70
CA ASN A 265 10.25 -31.02 -10.26
C ASN A 265 8.82 -30.73 -9.77
N GLU A 266 8.18 -31.77 -9.23
CA GLU A 266 6.78 -31.77 -8.82
C GLU A 266 6.48 -30.64 -7.84
N GLU A 267 7.36 -30.40 -6.86
CA GLU A 267 7.19 -29.32 -5.89
C GLU A 267 7.21 -27.93 -6.57
N THR A 268 8.14 -27.70 -7.48
CA THR A 268 8.22 -26.44 -8.23
C THR A 268 7.01 -26.27 -9.16
N CYS A 269 6.58 -27.34 -9.82
CA CYS A 269 5.38 -27.33 -10.67
C CYS A 269 4.14 -26.94 -9.84
N MET A 270 3.98 -27.52 -8.66
CA MET A 270 2.87 -27.23 -7.75
C MET A 270 2.84 -25.76 -7.34
N ILE A 271 4.00 -25.18 -7.00
CA ILE A 271 4.13 -23.75 -6.66
C ILE A 271 3.74 -22.86 -7.85
N TYR A 272 4.16 -23.20 -9.07
CA TYR A 272 3.83 -22.41 -10.27
C TYR A 272 2.34 -22.48 -10.62
N LEU A 273 1.73 -23.67 -10.51
CA LEU A 273 0.28 -23.84 -10.70
C LEU A 273 -0.52 -23.07 -9.65
N ASP A 274 -0.07 -23.07 -8.38
CA ASP A 274 -0.69 -22.25 -7.33
C ASP A 274 -0.57 -20.76 -7.63
N ALA A 275 0.59 -20.29 -8.10
CA ALA A 275 0.78 -18.88 -8.49
C ALA A 275 -0.14 -18.48 -9.65
N MET A 276 -0.33 -19.37 -10.64
CA MET A 276 -1.26 -19.16 -11.75
C MET A 276 -2.72 -19.10 -11.27
N LEU A 277 -3.12 -19.97 -10.34
CA LEU A 277 -4.45 -19.95 -9.74
C LEU A 277 -4.69 -18.68 -8.94
N SER A 278 -3.72 -18.25 -8.11
CA SER A 278 -3.80 -16.99 -7.36
C SER A 278 -3.91 -15.80 -8.31
N ALA A 279 -3.14 -15.76 -9.41
CA ALA A 279 -3.24 -14.73 -10.44
C ALA A 279 -4.65 -14.68 -11.05
N MET A 280 -5.20 -15.85 -11.40
CA MET A 280 -6.53 -15.95 -11.98
C MET A 280 -7.65 -15.52 -11.00
N GLU A 281 -7.53 -15.89 -9.73
CA GLU A 281 -8.48 -15.49 -8.68
C GLU A 281 -8.50 -13.97 -8.48
N ILE A 282 -7.32 -13.33 -8.50
CA ILE A 282 -7.18 -11.87 -8.47
C ILE A 282 -7.82 -11.23 -9.70
N LEU A 283 -7.53 -11.75 -10.91
CA LEU A 283 -8.09 -11.23 -12.16
C LEU A 283 -9.62 -11.37 -12.21
N THR A 284 -10.14 -12.52 -11.78
CA THR A 284 -11.58 -12.79 -11.68
C THR A 284 -12.25 -11.84 -10.70
N SER A 285 -11.63 -11.60 -9.54
CA SER A 285 -12.13 -10.61 -8.57
C SER A 285 -12.23 -9.21 -9.18
N LYS A 286 -11.21 -8.80 -9.93
CA LYS A 286 -11.20 -7.50 -10.62
C LYS A 286 -12.28 -7.39 -11.68
N GLU A 287 -12.51 -8.46 -12.46
CA GLU A 287 -13.59 -8.52 -13.45
C GLU A 287 -14.94 -8.29 -12.79
N LEU A 288 -15.23 -9.03 -11.72
CA LEU A 288 -16.50 -8.94 -10.99
C LEU A 288 -16.71 -7.56 -10.36
N GLN A 289 -15.64 -6.91 -9.89
CA GLN A 289 -15.70 -5.60 -9.25
C GLN A 289 -15.84 -4.42 -10.23
N ARG A 290 -15.10 -4.45 -11.35
CA ARG A 290 -14.90 -3.28 -12.22
C ARG A 290 -15.53 -3.42 -13.61
N GLY A 291 -15.99 -4.62 -13.98
CA GLY A 291 -16.49 -4.94 -15.32
C GLY A 291 -15.42 -4.78 -16.43
N HIS A 292 -14.15 -4.60 -16.05
CA HIS A 292 -13.01 -4.39 -16.91
C HIS A 292 -11.76 -4.98 -16.25
N THR A 293 -11.35 -6.16 -16.70
CA THR A 293 -10.02 -6.73 -16.42
C THR A 293 -9.02 -6.27 -17.47
N ASP A 294 -7.73 -6.27 -17.12
CA ASP A 294 -6.67 -6.24 -18.13
C ASP A 294 -6.83 -7.49 -19.01
N VAL A 295 -7.40 -7.29 -20.19
CA VAL A 295 -7.88 -8.37 -21.07
C VAL A 295 -6.71 -9.27 -21.46
N ASP A 296 -5.51 -8.72 -21.59
CA ASP A 296 -4.33 -9.45 -22.06
C ASP A 296 -3.77 -10.38 -20.97
N ASP A 297 -3.62 -9.89 -19.74
CA ASP A 297 -3.19 -10.71 -18.60
C ASP A 297 -4.20 -11.83 -18.32
N TYR A 298 -5.49 -11.51 -18.35
CA TYR A 298 -6.57 -12.50 -18.15
C TYR A 298 -6.53 -13.61 -19.19
N ILE A 299 -6.46 -13.26 -20.48
CA ILE A 299 -6.41 -14.23 -21.58
C ILE A 299 -5.16 -15.12 -21.43
N THR A 300 -4.02 -14.52 -21.10
CA THR A 300 -2.74 -15.23 -20.99
C THR A 300 -2.74 -16.23 -19.84
N VAL A 301 -3.12 -15.78 -18.64
CA VAL A 301 -3.16 -16.64 -17.44
C VAL A 301 -4.20 -17.75 -17.61
N LYS A 302 -5.38 -17.43 -18.16
CA LYS A 302 -6.41 -18.43 -18.43
C LYS A 302 -5.92 -19.48 -19.43
N ALA A 303 -5.28 -19.07 -20.52
CA ALA A 303 -4.75 -20.00 -21.52
C ALA A 303 -3.68 -20.95 -20.95
N LEU A 304 -2.83 -20.46 -20.04
CA LEU A 304 -1.89 -21.29 -19.30
C LEU A 304 -2.60 -22.33 -18.41
N LEU A 305 -3.59 -21.90 -17.63
CA LEU A 305 -4.36 -22.82 -16.76
C LEU A 305 -5.15 -23.86 -17.57
N ASP A 306 -5.77 -23.46 -18.68
CA ASP A 306 -6.45 -24.39 -19.57
C ASP A 306 -5.48 -25.45 -20.11
N ALA A 307 -4.29 -25.04 -20.55
CA ALA A 307 -3.26 -25.91 -21.11
C ALA A 307 -2.68 -26.93 -20.13
N TYR A 308 -2.62 -26.58 -18.84
CA TYR A 308 -2.06 -27.43 -17.76
C TYR A 308 -3.12 -27.95 -16.78
N SER A 309 -4.40 -27.89 -17.15
CA SER A 309 -5.52 -28.31 -16.29
C SER A 309 -5.47 -29.78 -15.90
N ASP A 310 -4.87 -30.63 -16.74
CA ASP A 310 -4.65 -32.07 -16.51
C ASP A 310 -3.56 -32.36 -15.47
N ARG A 311 -2.73 -31.37 -15.14
CA ARG A 311 -1.67 -31.46 -14.13
C ARG A 311 -2.07 -30.90 -12.77
N LEU A 312 -3.25 -30.31 -12.63
CA LEU A 312 -3.74 -29.78 -11.36
C LEU A 312 -3.98 -30.94 -10.38
N SER A 313 -3.46 -30.81 -9.16
CA SER A 313 -3.87 -31.69 -8.05
C SER A 313 -5.38 -31.57 -7.77
N PRO A 314 -6.02 -32.52 -7.07
CA PRO A 314 -7.44 -32.43 -6.73
C PRO A 314 -7.82 -31.11 -6.01
N ALA A 315 -6.97 -30.61 -5.12
CA ALA A 315 -7.18 -29.35 -4.41
C ALA A 315 -7.07 -28.12 -5.34
N GLN A 316 -6.10 -28.14 -6.26
CA GLN A 316 -5.94 -27.09 -7.28
C GLN A 316 -7.06 -27.11 -8.31
N LEU A 317 -7.51 -28.29 -8.71
CA LEU A 317 -8.67 -28.46 -9.58
C LEU A 317 -9.94 -27.91 -8.92
N LEU A 318 -10.13 -28.15 -7.61
CA LEU A 318 -11.23 -27.57 -6.85
C LEU A 318 -11.19 -26.03 -6.87
N ARG A 319 -10.01 -25.43 -6.71
CA ARG A 319 -9.83 -23.97 -6.84
C ARG A 319 -10.19 -23.50 -8.24
N TRP A 320 -9.66 -24.16 -9.26
CA TRP A 320 -9.91 -23.83 -10.66
C TRP A 320 -11.41 -23.88 -11.01
N GLU A 321 -12.09 -24.98 -10.67
CA GLU A 321 -13.53 -25.14 -10.86
C GLU A 321 -14.31 -24.04 -10.15
N THR A 322 -13.93 -23.71 -8.92
CA THR A 322 -14.57 -22.62 -8.16
C THR A 322 -14.43 -21.28 -8.88
N ILE A 323 -13.22 -20.95 -9.36
CA ILE A 323 -12.97 -19.73 -10.14
C ILE A 323 -13.84 -19.68 -11.40
N GLN A 324 -13.97 -20.79 -12.13
CA GLN A 324 -14.83 -20.86 -13.32
C GLN A 324 -16.32 -20.63 -12.96
N LEU A 325 -16.79 -21.20 -11.85
CA LEU A 325 -18.19 -21.05 -11.41
C LEU A 325 -18.53 -19.61 -10.99
N LEU A 326 -17.57 -18.86 -10.45
CA LEU A 326 -17.75 -17.44 -10.12
C LEU A 326 -18.13 -16.61 -11.35
N LEU A 327 -17.55 -16.93 -12.52
CA LEU A 327 -17.78 -16.20 -13.78
C LEU A 327 -19.12 -16.57 -14.46
N HIS A 328 -19.66 -17.74 -14.15
CA HIS A 328 -20.85 -18.28 -14.80
C HIS A 328 -22.15 -18.09 -14.00
N ASP A 329 -22.08 -17.40 -12.86
CA ASP A 329 -23.18 -17.18 -11.91
C ASP A 329 -24.01 -18.44 -11.63
N VAL A 330 -23.33 -19.58 -11.48
CA VAL A 330 -24.00 -20.85 -11.18
C VAL A 330 -24.51 -20.81 -9.73
N ASN A 331 -25.76 -21.23 -9.52
CA ASN A 331 -26.34 -21.42 -8.19
C ASN A 331 -26.09 -22.84 -7.70
N GLY A 332 -25.65 -22.97 -6.45
CA GLY A 332 -25.34 -24.26 -5.83
C GLY A 332 -23.92 -24.78 -6.13
N VAL A 333 -23.66 -26.00 -5.68
CA VAL A 333 -22.36 -26.69 -5.82
C VAL A 333 -22.47 -27.74 -6.91
N THR A 334 -21.54 -27.78 -7.86
CA THR A 334 -21.56 -28.80 -8.91
C THR A 334 -21.21 -30.18 -8.36
N LYS A 335 -21.62 -31.24 -9.07
CA LYS A 335 -21.25 -32.61 -8.69
C LYS A 335 -19.74 -32.77 -8.56
N THR A 336 -18.97 -32.21 -9.48
CA THR A 336 -17.49 -32.25 -9.45
C THR A 336 -16.95 -31.56 -8.21
N GLN A 337 -17.38 -30.31 -7.95
CA GLN A 337 -16.94 -29.52 -6.80
C GLN A 337 -17.28 -30.22 -5.47
N PHE A 338 -18.46 -30.85 -5.37
CA PHE A 338 -18.85 -31.65 -4.21
C PHE A 338 -17.87 -32.81 -3.96
N HIS A 339 -17.55 -33.61 -4.98
CA HIS A 339 -16.66 -34.77 -4.80
C HIS A 339 -15.24 -34.34 -4.42
N LEU A 340 -14.73 -33.25 -5.02
CA LEU A 340 -13.41 -32.73 -4.70
C LEU A 340 -13.34 -32.16 -3.27
N MET A 341 -14.37 -31.43 -2.81
CA MET A 341 -14.44 -30.98 -1.42
C MET A 341 -14.49 -32.15 -0.45
N GLN A 342 -15.28 -33.19 -0.76
CA GLN A 342 -15.38 -34.40 0.05
C GLN A 342 -14.01 -35.08 0.19
N GLU A 343 -13.34 -35.34 -0.94
CA GLU A 343 -12.03 -35.98 -0.98
C GLU A 343 -10.98 -35.17 -0.19
N MET A 344 -10.99 -33.84 -0.35
CA MET A 344 -10.07 -32.96 0.37
C MET A 344 -10.30 -33.03 1.89
N VAL A 345 -11.55 -33.04 2.36
CA VAL A 345 -11.87 -33.14 3.79
C VAL A 345 -11.53 -34.52 4.35
N GLU A 346 -11.82 -35.60 3.62
CA GLU A 346 -11.52 -36.98 4.01
C GLU A 346 -10.01 -37.25 4.11
N ASN A 347 -9.22 -36.71 3.18
CA ASN A 347 -7.77 -36.90 3.15
C ASN A 347 -7.02 -36.05 4.19
N ASN A 348 -7.60 -34.95 4.68
CA ASN A 348 -6.95 -34.01 5.61
C ASN A 348 -7.55 -34.02 7.03
N GLN A 349 -8.22 -35.11 7.44
CA GLN A 349 -8.87 -35.17 8.78
C GLN A 349 -7.92 -34.96 9.97
N HIS A 350 -6.60 -35.00 9.77
CA HIS A 350 -5.59 -34.93 10.84
C HIS A 350 -4.53 -33.84 10.66
N GLU A 351 -4.56 -33.08 9.57
CA GLU A 351 -3.60 -32.01 9.30
C GLU A 351 -4.32 -30.68 9.14
N GLN A 352 -3.70 -29.58 9.59
CA GLN A 352 -4.24 -28.26 9.30
C GLN A 352 -4.08 -27.96 7.81
N PRO A 353 -5.16 -27.65 7.08
CA PRO A 353 -5.05 -27.36 5.66
C PRO A 353 -4.30 -26.03 5.45
N GLN A 354 -3.63 -25.93 4.31
CA GLN A 354 -2.96 -24.69 3.92
C GLN A 354 -3.98 -23.54 3.78
N LYS A 355 -3.52 -22.30 3.98
CA LYS A 355 -4.37 -21.09 4.06
C LYS A 355 -5.34 -20.98 2.88
N GLN A 356 -4.85 -21.22 1.67
CA GLN A 356 -5.61 -21.09 0.42
C GLN A 356 -6.71 -22.15 0.25
N TYR A 357 -6.68 -23.22 1.02
CA TYR A 357 -7.67 -24.31 0.94
C TYR A 357 -8.70 -24.29 2.08
N LEU A 358 -8.49 -23.49 3.13
CA LEU A 358 -9.40 -23.40 4.29
C LEU A 358 -10.85 -23.10 3.91
N ILE A 359 -11.05 -22.22 2.92
CA ILE A 359 -12.40 -21.83 2.48
C ILE A 359 -13.22 -23.03 2.02
N TYR A 360 -12.60 -24.07 1.47
CA TYR A 360 -13.33 -25.26 1.02
C TYR A 360 -13.72 -26.19 2.17
N PHE A 361 -12.98 -26.19 3.29
CA PHE A 361 -13.39 -26.89 4.51
C PHE A 361 -14.60 -26.20 5.15
N ASP A 362 -14.57 -24.87 5.20
CA ASP A 362 -15.71 -24.09 5.71
C ASP A 362 -16.93 -24.25 4.79
N ALA A 363 -16.75 -24.24 3.47
CA ALA A 363 -17.82 -24.50 2.51
C ALA A 363 -18.44 -25.89 2.69
N TRP A 364 -17.62 -26.92 2.96
CA TRP A 364 -18.11 -28.27 3.27
C TRP A 364 -18.95 -28.30 4.57
N ASN A 365 -18.49 -27.61 5.61
CA ASN A 365 -19.24 -27.49 6.86
C ASN A 365 -20.58 -26.76 6.66
N PHE A 366 -20.59 -25.70 5.84
CA PHE A 366 -21.82 -25.00 5.47
C PHE A 366 -22.75 -25.85 4.63
N LEU A 367 -22.24 -26.68 3.73
CA LEU A 367 -23.06 -27.63 2.97
C LEU A 367 -23.77 -28.62 3.91
N TYR A 368 -23.06 -29.16 4.90
CA TYR A 368 -23.66 -30.04 5.91
C TYR A 368 -24.75 -29.32 6.73
N ALA A 369 -24.46 -28.10 7.20
CA ALA A 369 -25.41 -27.30 7.96
C ALA A 369 -26.65 -26.93 7.13
N ASP A 370 -26.46 -26.60 5.86
CA ASP A 370 -27.53 -26.27 4.93
C ASP A 370 -28.44 -27.47 4.69
N PHE A 371 -27.86 -28.64 4.38
CA PHE A 371 -28.62 -29.87 4.17
C PHE A 371 -29.44 -30.29 5.41
N THR A 372 -28.85 -30.15 6.60
CA THR A 372 -29.42 -30.69 7.84
C THR A 372 -30.46 -29.74 8.47
N TYR A 373 -30.18 -28.43 8.50
CA TYR A 373 -30.95 -27.47 9.28
C TYR A 373 -31.66 -26.42 8.41
N ILE A 374 -30.92 -25.74 7.52
CA ILE A 374 -31.39 -24.50 6.86
C ILE A 374 -32.25 -24.78 5.64
N LYS A 375 -31.82 -25.70 4.78
CA LYS A 375 -32.46 -26.11 3.52
C LYS A 375 -32.62 -24.95 2.52
N SER A 376 -31.57 -24.13 2.39
CA SER A 376 -31.52 -23.05 1.39
C SER A 376 -31.08 -23.53 0.00
N ASP A 377 -30.29 -24.61 -0.06
CA ASP A 377 -29.62 -25.15 -1.26
C ASP A 377 -28.61 -24.19 -1.92
N GLU A 378 -28.39 -23.00 -1.34
CA GLU A 378 -27.56 -21.93 -1.91
C GLU A 378 -26.37 -21.55 -1.01
N LEU A 379 -26.45 -21.81 0.31
CA LEU A 379 -25.48 -21.36 1.31
C LEU A 379 -24.00 -21.65 0.96
N PRO A 380 -23.60 -22.88 0.60
CA PRO A 380 -22.19 -23.16 0.28
C PRO A 380 -21.71 -22.38 -0.95
N SER A 381 -22.56 -22.22 -1.97
CA SER A 381 -22.23 -21.47 -3.17
C SER A 381 -22.12 -19.96 -2.90
N LEU A 382 -23.02 -19.41 -2.09
CA LEU A 382 -22.96 -18.01 -1.65
C LEU A 382 -21.71 -17.75 -0.81
N PHE A 383 -21.36 -18.69 0.08
CA PHE A 383 -20.14 -18.59 0.89
C PHE A 383 -18.88 -18.56 0.02
N LEU A 384 -18.75 -19.46 -0.97
CA LEU A 384 -17.61 -19.45 -1.90
C LEU A 384 -17.54 -18.17 -2.74
N LYS A 385 -18.70 -17.60 -3.12
CA LYS A 385 -18.79 -16.31 -3.83
C LYS A 385 -18.47 -15.11 -2.92
N SER A 386 -18.64 -15.23 -1.61
CA SER A 386 -18.65 -14.09 -0.68
C SER A 386 -17.33 -13.33 -0.54
N GLN A 387 -16.19 -13.94 -0.88
CA GLN A 387 -14.90 -13.25 -0.90
C GLN A 387 -14.70 -12.37 -2.14
N HIS A 388 -15.59 -12.46 -3.14
CA HIS A 388 -15.52 -11.71 -4.40
C HIS A 388 -16.76 -10.85 -4.67
N ASP A 389 -17.91 -11.21 -4.07
CA ASP A 389 -19.18 -10.52 -4.27
C ASP A 389 -19.76 -10.02 -2.93
N PRO A 390 -19.85 -8.68 -2.74
CA PRO A 390 -20.48 -8.09 -1.56
C PRO A 390 -21.93 -8.52 -1.33
N GLU A 391 -22.69 -8.83 -2.38
CA GLU A 391 -24.08 -9.25 -2.25
C GLU A 391 -24.19 -10.71 -1.82
N ALA A 392 -23.38 -11.60 -2.39
CA ALA A 392 -23.25 -12.96 -1.88
C ALA A 392 -22.87 -12.98 -0.40
N LEU A 393 -21.92 -12.13 0.02
CA LEU A 393 -21.53 -11.98 1.43
C LEU A 393 -22.70 -11.57 2.34
N ARG A 394 -23.49 -10.57 1.92
CA ARG A 394 -24.70 -10.13 2.66
C ARG A 394 -25.74 -11.24 2.76
N LYS A 395 -25.98 -11.96 1.67
CA LYS A 395 -26.94 -13.08 1.63
C LYS A 395 -26.51 -14.23 2.53
N THR A 396 -25.24 -14.63 2.49
CA THR A 396 -24.67 -15.62 3.42
C THR A 396 -24.91 -15.19 4.85
N ALA A 397 -24.51 -13.97 5.22
CA ALA A 397 -24.68 -13.45 6.57
C ALA A 397 -26.15 -13.46 7.02
N LYS A 398 -27.08 -13.05 6.14
CA LYS A 398 -28.51 -13.07 6.42
C LYS A 398 -29.03 -14.48 6.71
N ILE A 399 -28.68 -15.46 5.88
CA ILE A 399 -29.07 -16.86 6.07
C ILE A 399 -28.58 -17.37 7.43
N LEU A 400 -27.33 -17.07 7.78
CA LEU A 400 -26.74 -17.50 9.06
C LEU A 400 -27.43 -16.83 10.26
N LEU A 401 -27.73 -15.53 10.18
CA LEU A 401 -28.45 -14.82 11.24
C LEU A 401 -29.88 -15.35 11.42
N ASP A 402 -30.63 -15.51 10.33
CA ASP A 402 -31.99 -16.04 10.37
C ASP A 402 -32.01 -17.49 10.92
N ALA A 403 -30.94 -18.26 10.70
CA ALA A 403 -30.79 -19.61 11.22
C ALA A 403 -30.44 -19.66 12.72
N LEU A 404 -29.84 -18.63 13.31
CA LEU A 404 -29.49 -18.62 14.75
C LEU A 404 -30.71 -18.64 15.68
N ASP A 405 -31.90 -18.28 15.17
CA ASP A 405 -33.17 -18.42 15.90
C ASP A 405 -33.70 -19.87 15.92
N MET A 406 -33.07 -20.78 15.18
CA MET A 406 -33.43 -22.20 15.14
C MET A 406 -32.80 -22.98 16.31
N ASN A 407 -33.33 -24.18 16.58
CA ASN A 407 -32.72 -25.10 17.54
C ASN A 407 -31.52 -25.82 16.90
N LEU A 408 -30.34 -25.20 17.00
CA LEU A 408 -29.09 -25.69 16.41
C LEU A 408 -28.18 -26.35 17.45
N ASP A 409 -27.38 -27.32 17.00
CA ASP A 409 -26.32 -27.88 17.82
C ASP A 409 -25.21 -26.85 18.04
N LYS A 410 -24.52 -26.95 19.19
CA LYS A 410 -23.46 -26.00 19.57
C LYS A 410 -22.38 -25.86 18.48
N ALA A 411 -21.96 -26.96 17.86
CA ALA A 411 -20.95 -26.94 16.81
C ALA A 411 -21.37 -26.10 15.58
N VAL A 412 -22.66 -26.10 15.25
CA VAL A 412 -23.22 -25.31 14.14
C VAL A 412 -23.30 -23.83 14.52
N ILE A 413 -23.69 -23.53 15.77
CA ILE A 413 -23.66 -22.17 16.31
C ILE A 413 -22.22 -21.63 16.29
N ASP A 414 -21.25 -22.41 16.75
CA ASP A 414 -19.84 -22.03 16.77
C ASP A 414 -19.30 -21.80 15.34
N LEU A 415 -19.71 -22.61 14.35
CA LEU A 415 -19.41 -22.38 12.93
C LEU A 415 -19.96 -21.04 12.44
N PHE A 416 -21.21 -20.71 12.77
CA PHE A 416 -21.84 -19.46 12.35
C PHE A 416 -21.19 -18.25 13.02
N ILE A 417 -20.87 -18.35 14.31
CA ILE A 417 -20.08 -17.31 15.02
C ILE A 417 -18.70 -17.15 14.38
N GLY A 418 -18.07 -18.26 13.99
CA GLY A 418 -16.79 -18.28 13.27
C GLY A 418 -16.83 -17.50 11.96
N PHE A 419 -17.96 -17.51 11.23
CA PHE A 419 -18.16 -16.66 10.07
C PHE A 419 -18.08 -15.16 10.42
N PHE A 420 -18.88 -14.71 11.40
CA PHE A 420 -18.97 -13.30 11.77
C PHE A 420 -17.70 -12.74 12.44
N THR A 421 -16.90 -13.60 13.05
CA THR A 421 -15.69 -13.20 13.79
C THR A 421 -14.43 -13.47 12.98
N GLY A 422 -14.16 -14.73 12.64
CA GLY A 422 -12.94 -15.16 11.96
C GLY A 422 -12.95 -14.90 10.45
N TYR A 423 -14.02 -15.31 9.75
CA TYR A 423 -14.05 -15.17 8.29
C TYR A 423 -14.14 -13.70 7.85
N LEU A 424 -15.01 -12.90 8.48
CA LEU A 424 -15.05 -11.46 8.20
C LEU A 424 -13.70 -10.78 8.50
N TRP A 425 -13.02 -11.18 9.58
CA TRP A 425 -11.65 -10.70 9.89
C TRP A 425 -10.63 -11.07 8.81
N LYS A 426 -10.67 -12.31 8.31
CA LYS A 426 -9.85 -12.77 7.18
C LYS A 426 -10.10 -11.91 5.93
N LEU A 427 -11.36 -11.64 5.60
CA LEU A 427 -11.69 -10.79 4.44
C LEU A 427 -11.17 -9.36 4.60
N VAL A 428 -11.22 -8.80 5.82
CA VAL A 428 -10.60 -7.49 6.11
C VAL A 428 -9.10 -7.51 5.86
N ASN A 429 -8.42 -8.59 6.25
CA ASN A 429 -6.98 -8.81 6.04
C ASN A 429 -6.61 -8.97 4.56
N ASP A 430 -7.39 -9.74 3.82
CA ASP A 430 -7.09 -10.12 2.44
C ASP A 430 -7.51 -9.02 1.43
N SER A 431 -8.44 -8.13 1.78
CA SER A 431 -8.88 -7.01 0.90
C SER A 431 -7.86 -5.86 0.86
N GLU A 432 -7.38 -5.48 -0.33
CA GLU A 432 -6.46 -4.33 -0.52
C GLU A 432 -7.18 -3.01 -0.81
N ASP A 433 -8.32 -3.04 -1.50
CA ASP A 433 -9.04 -1.86 -1.98
C ASP A 433 -10.31 -1.56 -1.18
N GLN A 434 -10.53 -2.27 -0.07
CA GLN A 434 -11.67 -2.10 0.83
C GLN A 434 -13.03 -2.41 0.19
N PHE A 435 -13.07 -3.09 -0.96
CA PHE A 435 -14.31 -3.28 -1.72
C PHE A 435 -15.43 -4.01 -0.95
N LEU A 436 -15.08 -4.89 -0.01
CA LEU A 436 -16.04 -5.61 0.84
C LEU A 436 -16.41 -4.83 2.11
N TYR A 437 -15.72 -3.75 2.45
CA TYR A 437 -15.78 -3.19 3.80
C TYR A 437 -17.15 -2.61 4.14
N ASP A 438 -17.86 -2.01 3.18
CA ASP A 438 -19.23 -1.55 3.40
C ASP A 438 -20.17 -2.71 3.71
N ALA A 439 -20.09 -3.81 2.95
CA ALA A 439 -20.88 -5.01 3.21
C ALA A 439 -20.54 -5.65 4.56
N ILE A 440 -19.26 -5.76 4.90
CA ILE A 440 -18.80 -6.27 6.19
C ILE A 440 -19.33 -5.38 7.33
N LEU A 441 -19.28 -4.04 7.18
CA LEU A 441 -19.76 -3.12 8.20
C LEU A 441 -21.28 -3.24 8.40
N ASP A 442 -22.06 -3.37 7.33
CA ASP A 442 -23.51 -3.60 7.41
C ASP A 442 -23.80 -4.90 8.18
N ILE A 443 -23.12 -5.99 7.83
CA ILE A 443 -23.23 -7.28 8.51
C ILE A 443 -22.87 -7.17 10.00
N CYS A 444 -21.79 -6.45 10.32
CA CYS A 444 -21.39 -6.24 11.70
C CYS A 444 -22.44 -5.45 12.51
N LYS A 445 -23.09 -4.46 11.89
CA LYS A 445 -24.17 -3.68 12.53
C LYS A 445 -25.38 -4.55 12.83
N ASP A 446 -25.77 -5.41 11.89
CA ASP A 446 -26.94 -6.28 12.00
C ASP A 446 -26.72 -7.41 13.02
N SER A 447 -25.49 -7.93 13.10
CA SER A 447 -25.14 -9.04 14.00
C SER A 447 -24.70 -8.62 15.41
N LYS A 448 -24.53 -7.31 15.68
CA LYS A 448 -23.90 -6.80 16.93
C LYS A 448 -24.56 -7.21 18.25
N SER A 449 -25.87 -7.52 18.22
CA SER A 449 -26.60 -7.95 19.42
C SER A 449 -26.41 -9.42 19.75
N ILE A 450 -25.83 -10.19 18.81
CA ILE A 450 -25.71 -11.64 18.87
C ILE A 450 -24.24 -12.06 18.90
N VAL A 451 -23.36 -11.32 18.20
CA VAL A 451 -21.94 -11.67 18.04
C VAL A 451 -21.04 -10.48 18.41
N ASP A 452 -19.94 -10.76 19.11
CA ASP A 452 -18.87 -9.79 19.34
C ASP A 452 -17.96 -9.69 18.10
N ASN A 453 -18.30 -8.77 17.21
CA ASN A 453 -17.57 -8.48 15.97
C ASN A 453 -16.78 -7.16 16.06
N LYS A 454 -16.55 -6.63 17.26
CA LYS A 454 -15.93 -5.32 17.46
C LYS A 454 -14.57 -5.20 16.79
N ASN A 455 -13.75 -6.25 16.88
CA ASN A 455 -12.41 -6.25 16.30
C ASN A 455 -12.45 -6.11 14.77
N VAL A 456 -13.41 -6.73 14.08
CA VAL A 456 -13.60 -6.58 12.63
C VAL A 456 -13.83 -5.12 12.25
N VAL A 457 -14.71 -4.43 12.99
CA VAL A 457 -15.02 -3.01 12.75
C VAL A 457 -13.81 -2.13 13.03
N ILE A 458 -13.12 -2.35 14.15
CA ILE A 458 -11.90 -1.58 14.50
C ILE A 458 -10.80 -1.84 13.46
N GLY A 459 -10.66 -3.07 12.96
CA GLY A 459 -9.70 -3.42 11.89
C GLY A 459 -9.94 -2.60 10.63
N MET A 460 -11.19 -2.60 10.13
CA MET A 460 -11.53 -1.77 8.97
C MET A 460 -11.29 -0.27 9.23
N ALA A 461 -11.63 0.23 10.42
CA ALA A 461 -11.43 1.62 10.79
C ALA A 461 -9.94 2.02 10.79
N GLU A 462 -9.09 1.20 11.39
CA GLU A 462 -7.63 1.38 11.39
C GLU A 462 -7.03 1.30 9.99
N LEU A 463 -7.62 0.49 9.11
CA LEU A 463 -7.18 0.36 7.71
C LEU A 463 -7.67 1.48 6.79
N GLY A 464 -8.32 2.52 7.33
CA GLY A 464 -8.69 3.72 6.58
C GLY A 464 -10.15 3.79 6.17
N HIS A 465 -11.00 2.86 6.61
CA HIS A 465 -12.42 2.85 6.23
C HIS A 465 -13.23 3.91 6.99
N LYS A 466 -13.61 5.00 6.28
CA LYS A 466 -14.29 6.15 6.89
C LYS A 466 -15.58 5.76 7.63
N ALA A 467 -16.43 4.92 7.03
CA ALA A 467 -17.70 4.54 7.67
C ALA A 467 -17.47 3.72 8.95
N SER A 468 -16.44 2.86 8.96
CA SER A 468 -16.05 2.13 10.17
C SER A 468 -15.45 3.06 11.23
N MET A 469 -14.67 4.08 10.86
CA MET A 469 -14.17 5.08 11.82
C MET A 469 -15.30 5.87 12.46
N GLN A 470 -16.30 6.28 11.67
CA GLN A 470 -17.48 6.98 12.17
C GLN A 470 -18.26 6.09 13.14
N TYR A 471 -18.49 4.83 12.75
CA TYR A 471 -19.14 3.85 13.63
C TYR A 471 -18.35 3.62 14.92
N ALA A 472 -17.02 3.48 14.84
CA ALA A 472 -16.15 3.32 16.01
C ALA A 472 -16.24 4.54 16.94
N LEU A 473 -16.24 5.75 16.40
CA LEU A 473 -16.41 6.99 17.17
C LEU A 473 -17.78 7.05 17.86
N GLU A 474 -18.87 6.74 17.16
CA GLU A 474 -20.23 6.76 17.70
C GLU A 474 -20.45 5.74 18.82
N ASN A 475 -19.75 4.61 18.76
CA ASN A 475 -19.83 3.53 19.75
C ASN A 475 -18.73 3.62 20.83
N THR A 476 -17.86 4.63 20.77
CA THR A 476 -16.87 4.88 21.83
C THR A 476 -17.53 5.64 22.99
N PRO A 477 -17.37 5.18 24.25
CA PRO A 477 -17.88 5.90 25.43
C PRO A 477 -17.35 7.34 25.49
N LYS A 478 -18.21 8.32 25.77
CA LYS A 478 -17.85 9.74 25.74
C LYS A 478 -16.79 10.13 26.78
N GLU A 479 -16.64 9.33 27.82
CA GLU A 479 -15.64 9.46 28.87
C GLU A 479 -14.22 9.16 28.35
N ARG A 480 -14.10 8.39 27.26
CA ARG A 480 -12.84 8.13 26.55
C ARG A 480 -12.54 9.26 25.57
N VAL A 481 -12.30 10.45 26.12
CA VAL A 481 -12.02 11.69 25.37
C VAL A 481 -10.83 11.52 24.43
N ASP A 482 -9.82 10.80 24.90
CA ASP A 482 -8.61 10.40 24.20
C ASP A 482 -8.91 9.62 22.91
N VAL A 483 -9.69 8.55 23.01
CA VAL A 483 -10.11 7.71 21.86
C VAL A 483 -11.03 8.50 20.91
N CYS A 484 -11.94 9.30 21.46
CA CYS A 484 -12.83 10.14 20.66
C CYS A 484 -12.06 11.16 19.83
N GLN A 485 -11.02 11.79 20.41
CA GLN A 485 -10.17 12.74 19.70
C GLN A 485 -9.32 12.05 18.63
N TYR A 486 -8.81 10.85 18.92
CA TYR A 486 -8.08 10.03 17.96
C TYR A 486 -8.90 9.76 16.70
N TRP A 487 -10.13 9.22 16.82
CA TRP A 487 -10.98 8.96 15.66
C TRP A 487 -11.36 10.23 14.90
N LYS A 488 -11.65 11.32 15.62
CA LYS A 488 -11.95 12.62 14.98
C LYS A 488 -10.78 13.13 14.12
N LYS A 489 -9.55 13.05 14.62
CA LYS A 489 -8.35 13.44 13.87
C LYS A 489 -8.17 12.58 12.62
N ARG A 490 -8.34 11.25 12.72
CA ARG A 490 -8.23 10.33 11.58
C ARG A 490 -9.29 10.58 10.51
N ILE A 491 -10.55 10.78 10.91
CA ILE A 491 -11.64 11.10 9.99
C ILE A 491 -11.33 12.39 9.22
N GLN A 492 -10.92 13.45 9.93
CA GLN A 492 -10.56 14.73 9.30
C GLN A 492 -9.43 14.55 8.29
N LEU A 493 -8.39 13.78 8.64
CA LEU A 493 -7.26 13.59 7.75
C LEU A 493 -7.62 12.82 6.48
N VAL A 494 -8.46 11.79 6.58
CA VAL A 494 -8.95 11.08 5.39
C VAL A 494 -9.75 12.01 4.48
N GLU A 495 -10.52 12.93 5.04
CA GLU A 495 -11.25 13.95 4.27
C GLU A 495 -10.30 14.93 3.57
N ASP A 496 -9.31 15.44 4.30
CA ASP A 496 -8.30 16.35 3.77
C ASP A 496 -7.49 15.71 2.63
N LEU A 497 -7.12 14.43 2.77
CA LEU A 497 -6.43 13.66 1.74
C LEU A 497 -7.28 13.41 0.50
N LYS A 498 -8.58 13.13 0.67
CA LYS A 498 -9.51 12.99 -0.47
C LYS A 498 -9.63 14.31 -1.23
N LEU A 499 -9.75 15.44 -0.53
CA LEU A 499 -9.80 16.76 -1.15
C LEU A 499 -8.51 17.09 -1.92
N ALA A 500 -7.34 16.74 -1.36
CA ALA A 500 -6.06 16.92 -2.03
C ALA A 500 -5.94 16.09 -3.33
N ARG A 501 -6.38 14.82 -3.33
CA ARG A 501 -6.40 13.96 -4.52
C ARG A 501 -7.35 14.47 -5.61
N ILE A 502 -8.48 15.09 -5.24
CA ILE A 502 -9.45 15.66 -6.19
C ILE A 502 -8.90 16.92 -6.86
N SER A 503 -8.05 17.68 -6.16
CA SER A 503 -7.44 18.90 -6.70
C SER A 503 -6.30 18.65 -7.71
N ASP A 504 -5.64 17.49 -7.68
CA ASP A 504 -4.67 17.01 -8.69
C ASP A 504 -4.43 15.50 -8.47
N PRO A 505 -4.95 14.60 -9.33
CA PRO A 505 -4.85 13.15 -9.14
C PRO A 505 -3.42 12.60 -9.15
N ASN A 506 -2.43 13.40 -9.57
CA ASN A 506 -1.03 13.01 -9.71
C ASN A 506 -0.09 13.65 -8.68
N LYS A 507 -0.59 14.40 -7.68
CA LYS A 507 0.26 15.03 -6.65
C LYS A 507 -0.08 14.57 -5.23
N LEU A 508 0.83 13.82 -4.63
CA LEU A 508 1.02 13.83 -3.17
C LEU A 508 1.27 15.27 -2.70
N PRO A 509 1.00 15.63 -1.43
CA PRO A 509 1.17 17.01 -0.95
C PRO A 509 2.61 17.46 -1.17
N VAL A 510 2.80 18.33 -2.17
CA VAL A 510 4.08 18.93 -2.50
C VAL A 510 4.46 19.84 -1.34
N THR A 511 5.52 19.47 -0.63
CA THR A 511 6.32 20.43 0.13
C THR A 511 6.91 21.40 -0.89
N ILE A 512 6.33 22.61 -0.96
CA ILE A 512 6.90 23.69 -1.78
C ILE A 512 8.05 24.29 -0.98
N GLY A 513 9.24 24.35 -1.57
CA GLY A 513 10.39 25.05 -0.98
C GLY A 513 10.20 26.57 -1.02
N PHE A 514 10.86 27.30 -0.12
CA PHE A 514 10.77 28.76 -0.06
C PHE A 514 11.09 29.43 -1.40
N PHE A 515 12.18 29.02 -2.07
CA PHE A 515 12.57 29.56 -3.38
C PHE A 515 11.53 29.28 -4.47
N ASP A 516 10.96 28.07 -4.52
CA ASP A 516 9.93 27.71 -5.50
C ASP A 516 8.68 28.57 -5.33
N LEU A 517 8.27 28.82 -4.09
CA LEU A 517 7.10 29.63 -3.80
C LEU A 517 7.33 31.10 -4.16
N VAL A 518 8.51 31.65 -3.82
CA VAL A 518 8.89 33.01 -4.21
C VAL A 518 8.95 33.15 -5.73
N THR A 519 9.54 32.19 -6.44
CA THR A 519 9.62 32.20 -7.92
C THR A 519 8.23 32.16 -8.56
N ARG A 520 7.31 31.33 -8.03
CA ARG A 520 5.92 31.30 -8.49
C ARG A 520 5.20 32.62 -8.25
N MET A 521 5.42 33.24 -7.09
CA MET A 521 4.86 34.55 -6.76
C MET A 521 5.42 35.65 -7.66
N GLU A 522 6.73 35.63 -7.95
CA GLU A 522 7.34 36.52 -8.93
C GLU A 522 6.72 36.34 -10.31
N HIS A 523 6.48 35.10 -10.76
CA HIS A 523 5.78 34.86 -12.02
C HIS A 523 4.34 35.42 -12.04
N VAL A 524 3.59 35.29 -10.95
CA VAL A 524 2.23 35.88 -10.85
C VAL A 524 2.29 37.41 -10.98
N LEU A 525 3.30 38.03 -10.38
CA LEU A 525 3.49 39.48 -10.42
C LEU A 525 4.07 39.96 -11.77
N ASP A 526 4.96 39.20 -12.41
CA ASP A 526 5.58 39.56 -13.69
C ASP A 526 4.63 39.33 -14.89
N TYR A 527 3.74 38.34 -14.82
CA TYR A 527 2.77 38.08 -15.90
C TYR A 527 1.76 39.23 -16.08
N THR A 528 1.69 40.18 -15.15
CA THR A 528 0.78 41.33 -15.17
C THR A 528 1.44 42.68 -15.46
N THR A 529 2.78 42.73 -15.60
CA THR A 529 3.55 43.98 -15.80
C THR A 529 3.91 44.28 -17.26
N SER A 530 3.55 43.43 -18.23
CA SER A 530 3.86 43.61 -19.66
C SER A 530 3.23 44.85 -20.32
N SER A 531 2.49 45.70 -19.59
CA SER A 531 1.86 46.91 -20.16
C SER A 531 1.74 48.13 -19.22
N GLY A 532 2.50 48.23 -18.12
CA GLY A 532 2.55 49.45 -17.30
C GLY A 532 3.07 49.21 -15.89
N GLY A 533 4.01 50.03 -15.43
CA GLY A 533 4.73 49.86 -14.17
C GLY A 533 3.85 49.94 -12.90
N LEU A 534 4.50 49.88 -11.73
CA LEU A 534 3.89 49.78 -10.39
C LEU A 534 2.79 50.83 -10.09
N VAL A 535 2.76 51.96 -10.79
CA VAL A 535 1.80 53.07 -10.60
C VAL A 535 0.53 52.91 -11.47
N ARG A 536 0.25 51.70 -11.96
CA ARG A 536 -0.93 51.40 -12.78
C ARG A 536 -2.12 51.05 -11.89
N GLU A 537 -3.22 51.78 -12.03
CA GLU A 537 -4.50 51.41 -11.42
C GLU A 537 -5.02 50.07 -11.97
N ILE A 538 -5.51 49.21 -11.08
CA ILE A 538 -6.09 47.91 -11.42
C ILE A 538 -7.60 47.89 -11.20
N THR A 539 -8.32 47.23 -12.10
CA THR A 539 -9.76 47.02 -11.97
C THR A 539 -10.07 45.99 -10.89
N LYS A 540 -11.31 46.00 -10.36
CA LYS A 540 -11.78 44.97 -9.41
C LYS A 540 -11.64 43.56 -9.98
N SER A 541 -11.86 43.38 -11.29
CA SER A 541 -11.72 42.07 -11.94
C SER A 541 -10.26 41.60 -11.94
N GLU A 542 -9.33 42.49 -12.27
CA GLU A 542 -7.88 42.19 -12.22
C GLU A 542 -7.42 41.92 -10.79
N PHE A 543 -7.91 42.67 -9.80
CA PHE A 543 -7.62 42.42 -8.39
C PHE A 543 -8.05 41.03 -7.95
N LEU A 544 -9.28 40.62 -8.30
CA LEU A 544 -9.80 39.29 -7.95
C LEU A 544 -9.04 38.17 -8.67
N ASP A 545 -8.64 38.38 -9.93
CA ASP A 545 -7.82 37.45 -10.69
C ASP A 545 -6.41 37.28 -10.08
N LEU A 546 -5.76 38.39 -9.72
CA LEU A 546 -4.47 38.36 -9.00
C LEU A 546 -4.61 37.60 -7.67
N ARG A 547 -5.71 37.85 -6.95
CA ARG A 547 -6.03 37.15 -5.70
C ARG A 547 -6.12 35.63 -5.89
N ALA A 548 -6.82 35.19 -6.92
CA ALA A 548 -6.96 33.78 -7.27
C ALA A 548 -5.62 33.15 -7.65
N LYS A 549 -4.82 33.84 -8.48
CA LYS A 549 -3.49 33.38 -8.89
C LYS A 549 -2.51 33.28 -7.73
N ILE A 550 -2.57 34.19 -6.77
CA ILE A 550 -1.78 34.10 -5.53
C ILE A 550 -2.19 32.87 -4.72
N ILE A 551 -3.50 32.65 -4.51
CA ILE A 551 -4.00 31.46 -3.80
C ILE A 551 -3.53 30.16 -4.48
N GLU A 552 -3.57 30.14 -5.81
CA GLU A 552 -3.11 29.02 -6.63
C GLU A 552 -1.59 28.80 -6.49
N ALA A 553 -0.79 29.86 -6.55
CA ALA A 553 0.66 29.80 -6.40
C ALA A 553 1.08 29.16 -5.06
N PHE A 554 0.35 29.49 -3.98
CA PHE A 554 0.54 28.92 -2.64
C PHE A 554 0.05 27.47 -2.51
N GLN A 555 -0.79 26.99 -3.44
CA GLN A 555 -1.42 25.65 -3.41
C GLN A 555 -2.10 25.36 -2.06
N VAL A 556 -2.86 26.33 -1.55
CA VAL A 556 -3.51 26.27 -0.23
C VAL A 556 -4.99 25.90 -0.28
N GLY A 557 -5.53 25.66 -1.47
CA GLY A 557 -6.95 25.37 -1.70
C GLY A 557 -7.80 26.65 -1.60
N VAL A 558 -8.99 26.55 -1.00
CA VAL A 558 -9.95 27.66 -0.91
C VAL A 558 -9.59 28.63 0.21
N MET A 559 -9.53 29.93 -0.10
CA MET A 559 -9.35 31.03 0.86
C MET A 559 -10.60 31.92 0.93
N PRO A 560 -10.80 32.70 2.01
CA PRO A 560 -11.96 33.57 2.14
C PRO A 560 -12.13 34.56 0.97
N GLU A 561 -13.36 34.68 0.48
CA GLU A 561 -13.70 35.63 -0.58
C GLU A 561 -13.52 37.09 -0.13
N PHE A 562 -13.15 37.96 -1.08
CA PHE A 562 -13.15 39.40 -0.86
C PHE A 562 -14.59 39.92 -0.75
N LYS A 563 -14.98 40.35 0.45
CA LYS A 563 -16.35 40.84 0.75
C LYS A 563 -16.42 42.36 0.97
N LEU A 564 -15.30 43.07 0.87
CA LEU A 564 -15.23 44.51 1.13
C LEU A 564 -15.52 45.32 -0.13
N LYS A 565 -15.76 46.63 0.04
CA LYS A 565 -15.98 47.55 -1.09
C LYS A 565 -14.63 47.85 -1.75
N PHE A 566 -14.52 47.59 -3.04
CA PHE A 566 -13.33 47.94 -3.83
C PHE A 566 -13.25 49.46 -4.03
N GLY A 567 -12.09 50.06 -3.76
CA GLY A 567 -11.82 51.48 -3.89
C GLY A 567 -11.54 51.91 -5.33
N ASP A 568 -11.56 53.22 -5.57
CA ASP A 568 -11.51 53.81 -6.91
C ASP A 568 -10.07 54.13 -7.40
N GLY A 569 -9.03 53.77 -6.65
CA GLY A 569 -7.62 54.10 -6.95
C GLY A 569 -6.62 53.07 -6.40
N VAL A 570 -6.88 51.79 -6.62
CA VAL A 570 -5.99 50.70 -6.20
C VAL A 570 -4.90 50.52 -7.25
N GLU A 571 -3.64 50.69 -6.87
CA GLU A 571 -2.51 50.52 -7.78
C GLU A 571 -1.98 49.07 -7.73
N PHE A 572 -1.43 48.60 -8.84
CA PHE A 572 -0.72 47.31 -8.86
C PHE A 572 0.45 47.29 -7.85
N GLY A 573 1.08 48.45 -7.63
CA GLY A 573 2.11 48.66 -6.61
C GLY A 573 1.65 48.23 -5.22
N ASP A 574 0.39 48.49 -4.86
CA ASP A 574 -0.16 48.09 -3.56
C ASP A 574 -0.23 46.57 -3.38
N VAL A 575 -0.53 45.83 -4.46
CA VAL A 575 -0.58 44.37 -4.47
C VAL A 575 0.83 43.78 -4.43
N SER A 576 1.74 44.34 -5.22
CA SER A 576 3.16 43.96 -5.23
C SER A 576 3.80 44.18 -3.85
N ASP A 577 3.55 45.32 -3.22
CA ASP A 577 4.12 45.68 -1.92
C ASP A 577 3.54 44.82 -0.81
N ALA A 578 2.24 44.51 -0.82
CA ALA A 578 1.65 43.53 0.10
C ALA A 578 2.33 42.15 0.01
N CYS A 579 2.67 41.70 -1.21
CA CYS A 579 3.38 40.44 -1.38
C CYS A 579 4.81 40.53 -0.82
N ARG A 580 5.55 41.59 -1.12
CA ARG A 580 6.95 41.78 -0.71
C ARG A 580 7.09 42.01 0.80
N GLU A 581 6.27 42.87 1.39
CA GLU A 581 6.32 43.21 2.81
C GLU A 581 6.03 41.99 3.70
N VAL A 582 4.98 41.22 3.37
CA VAL A 582 4.68 39.98 4.11
C VAL A 582 5.80 38.97 3.95
N THR A 583 6.34 38.82 2.73
CA THR A 583 7.43 37.87 2.48
C THR A 583 8.67 38.23 3.29
N PHE A 584 9.13 39.49 3.25
CA PHE A 584 10.31 39.93 3.99
C PHE A 584 10.12 39.95 5.51
N SER A 585 8.89 40.19 6.00
CA SER A 585 8.60 40.16 7.44
C SER A 585 8.56 38.74 8.01
N LEU A 586 8.04 37.77 7.24
CA LEU A 586 7.99 36.38 7.67
C LEU A 586 9.33 35.64 7.46
N TYR A 587 10.10 36.04 6.44
CA TYR A 587 11.32 35.35 6.03
C TYR A 587 12.44 36.35 5.72
N PRO A 588 13.27 36.73 6.71
CA PRO A 588 14.32 37.74 6.56
C PRO A 588 15.50 37.24 5.70
N GLN A 589 16.38 38.17 5.30
CA GLN A 589 17.62 37.84 4.59
C GLN A 589 18.44 36.80 5.38
N GLY A 590 18.60 35.60 4.79
CA GLY A 590 19.28 34.45 5.40
C GLY A 590 18.41 33.19 5.52
N THR A 591 17.10 33.26 5.20
CA THR A 591 16.27 32.05 5.10
C THR A 591 16.84 31.08 4.06
N PRO A 592 17.10 29.80 4.42
CA PRO A 592 17.59 28.81 3.47
C PRO A 592 16.62 28.66 2.29
N MET A 593 17.15 28.74 1.06
CA MET A 593 16.34 28.74 -0.17
C MET A 593 15.52 27.45 -0.33
N GLU A 594 16.03 26.33 0.19
CA GLU A 594 15.40 25.01 0.13
C GLU A 594 14.48 24.73 1.32
N MET A 595 14.27 25.69 2.23
CA MET A 595 13.44 25.48 3.41
C MET A 595 12.03 25.06 3.00
N PRO A 596 11.56 23.85 3.36
CA PRO A 596 10.22 23.40 3.04
C PRO A 596 9.20 24.18 3.86
N ILE A 597 8.11 24.61 3.23
CA ILE A 597 7.05 25.37 3.90
C ILE A 597 5.83 24.47 4.09
N THR A 598 5.42 24.30 5.36
CA THR A 598 4.24 23.50 5.69
C THR A 598 2.98 24.10 5.08
N ILE A 599 1.93 23.29 4.88
CA ILE A 599 0.64 23.81 4.38
C ILE A 599 0.03 24.85 5.33
N THR A 600 0.25 24.69 6.64
CA THR A 600 -0.21 25.64 7.66
C THR A 600 0.49 26.98 7.52
N ASP A 601 1.81 26.97 7.33
CA ASP A 601 2.60 28.19 7.14
C ASP A 601 2.29 28.86 5.81
N ARG A 602 2.07 28.07 4.74
CA ARG A 602 1.59 28.59 3.45
C ARG A 602 0.22 29.24 3.56
N LYS A 603 -0.73 28.61 4.28
CA LYS A 603 -2.06 29.20 4.54
C LYS A 603 -1.95 30.49 5.32
N LYS A 604 -1.10 30.54 6.35
CA LYS A 604 -0.86 31.74 7.16
C LYS A 604 -0.21 32.86 6.35
N TRP A 605 0.80 32.55 5.55
CA TRP A 605 1.48 33.49 4.69
C TRP A 605 0.53 34.03 3.62
N CYS A 606 -0.13 33.14 2.86
CA CYS A 606 -1.13 33.52 1.88
C CYS A 606 -2.23 34.38 2.51
N SER A 607 -2.78 33.98 3.65
CA SER A 607 -3.81 34.77 4.36
C SER A 607 -3.32 36.16 4.75
N THR A 608 -2.04 36.31 5.08
CA THR A 608 -1.47 37.59 5.49
C THR A 608 -1.29 38.51 4.29
N ILE A 609 -0.80 37.99 3.15
CA ILE A 609 -0.75 38.72 1.87
C ILE A 609 -2.15 39.17 1.48
N LEU A 610 -3.11 38.25 1.46
CA LEU A 610 -4.49 38.51 1.09
C LEU A 610 -5.13 39.58 1.97
N LYS A 611 -4.86 39.57 3.28
CA LYS A 611 -5.35 40.60 4.20
C LYS A 611 -4.74 41.98 3.92
N GLN A 612 -3.45 42.06 3.62
CA GLN A 612 -2.82 43.32 3.25
C GLN A 612 -3.34 43.86 1.92
N MET A 613 -3.47 42.99 0.91
CA MET A 613 -4.10 43.33 -0.36
C MET A 613 -5.53 43.85 -0.18
N ASP A 614 -6.32 43.26 0.72
CA ASP A 614 -7.67 43.74 1.02
C ASP A 614 -7.68 45.13 1.61
N ASN A 615 -6.79 45.38 2.57
CA ASN A 615 -6.68 46.68 3.20
C ASN A 615 -6.33 47.77 2.18
N SER A 616 -5.37 47.50 1.30
CA SER A 616 -5.01 48.43 0.22
C SER A 616 -6.15 48.62 -0.77
N ALA A 617 -6.86 47.55 -1.12
CA ALA A 617 -7.99 47.60 -2.04
C ALA A 617 -9.22 48.36 -1.50
N THR A 618 -9.32 48.54 -0.19
CA THR A 618 -10.38 49.34 0.45
C THR A 618 -10.01 50.80 0.67
N GLY A 619 -8.76 51.20 0.39
CA GLY A 619 -8.21 52.51 0.68
C GLY A 619 -7.90 52.70 2.17
N GLY A 620 -6.73 52.23 2.62
CA GLY A 620 -6.13 52.73 3.86
C GLY A 620 -5.29 53.96 3.51
N TYR A 621 -5.56 55.15 4.00
CA TYR A 621 -5.98 55.54 5.36
C TYR A 621 -7.44 55.40 5.77
#